data_AF-A0A7W1MTZ1-F1
#
_entry.id   AF-A0A7W1MTZ1-F1
#
_cell.length_a   1.000
_cell.length_b   1.000
_cell.length_c   1.000
_cell.angle_alpha   90.00
_cell.angle_beta   90.00
_cell.angle_gamma   90.00
#
_symmetry.space_group_name_H-M   'P 1'
#
loop_
_entity.id
_entity.type
_entity.pdbx_description
1 polymer ?
#
loop_
_entity_poly.entity_id
_entity_poly.type
_entity_poly.pdbx_seq_one_letter_code
_entity_poly.pdbx_strand_id
1 'polypeptide(L)'
;MAYSYRLKTKKAEADKVIANGVTIESGAQFSFEQLANKKLTAGAVFTAISNTAATPIAGAFANLPDDSTFTVGNNTYKADYQGGDGNDLTLTVVP
;
A
#
# COMPACT_ATOMS: atom_id res chain seq x y z
N MET A 1 -13.57 2.14 9.99
CA MET A 1 -13.40 0.87 9.24
C MET A 1 -11.94 0.73 8.88
N ALA A 2 -11.39 -0.49 8.81
CA ALA A 2 -9.98 -0.70 8.48
C ALA A 2 -9.84 -1.64 7.28
N TYR A 3 -8.95 -1.29 6.34
CA TYR A 3 -8.49 -2.17 5.28
C TYR A 3 -7.26 -2.93 5.77
N SER A 4 -7.32 -4.26 5.76
CA SER A 4 -6.21 -5.12 6.17
C SER A 4 -5.37 -5.51 4.97
N TYR A 5 -4.06 -5.32 5.09
CA TYR A 5 -3.06 -5.67 4.08
C TYR A 5 -1.93 -6.46 4.72
N ARG A 6 -1.64 -7.65 4.18
CA ARG A 6 -0.58 -8.51 4.71
C ARG A 6 0.56 -8.70 3.71
N LEU A 7 1.79 -8.64 4.21
CA LEU A 7 3.02 -8.85 3.44
C LEU A 7 3.88 -9.96 4.06
N LYS A 8 4.21 -10.99 3.27
CA LYS A 8 5.16 -12.06 3.61
C LYS A 8 6.56 -11.68 3.14
N THR A 9 7.36 -11.06 4.01
CA THR A 9 8.69 -10.54 3.63
C THR A 9 9.67 -11.60 3.17
N LYS A 10 9.56 -12.85 3.67
CA LYS A 10 10.41 -13.97 3.21
C LYS A 10 10.18 -14.34 1.74
N LYS A 11 8.95 -14.20 1.26
CA LYS A 11 8.54 -14.57 -0.11
C LYS A 11 8.35 -13.37 -1.04
N ALA A 12 8.33 -12.15 -0.47
CA ALA A 12 7.92 -10.94 -1.19
C ALA A 12 6.53 -11.10 -1.84
N GLU A 13 5.60 -11.74 -1.12
CA GLU A 13 4.21 -11.92 -1.52
C GLU A 13 3.31 -11.07 -0.63
N ALA A 14 2.39 -10.31 -1.21
CA ALA A 14 1.44 -9.49 -0.48
C ALA A 14 0.00 -9.72 -0.93
N ASP A 15 -0.94 -9.34 -0.08
CA ASP A 15 -2.34 -9.24 -0.47
C ASP A 15 -2.51 -8.13 -1.53
N LYS A 16 -3.52 -8.25 -2.39
CA LYS A 16 -3.85 -7.23 -3.40
C LYS A 16 -5.36 -7.19 -3.62
N VAL A 17 -5.93 -5.99 -3.62
CA VAL A 17 -7.30 -5.77 -4.08
C VAL A 17 -7.27 -5.31 -5.54
N ILE A 18 -8.21 -5.78 -6.35
CA ILE A 18 -8.44 -5.32 -7.72
C ILE A 18 -9.89 -4.84 -7.79
N ALA A 19 -10.11 -3.59 -8.16
CA ALA A 19 -11.44 -2.97 -8.20
C ALA A 19 -11.56 -1.98 -9.35
N ASN A 20 -12.75 -1.86 -9.95
CA ASN A 20 -13.06 -0.89 -10.99
C ASN A 20 -13.66 0.38 -10.38
N GLY A 21 -12.79 1.26 -9.86
CA GLY A 21 -13.17 2.44 -9.10
C GLY A 21 -13.04 2.20 -7.59
N VAL A 22 -12.41 3.15 -6.90
CA VAL A 22 -12.13 3.05 -5.46
C VAL A 22 -12.46 4.37 -4.79
N THR A 23 -13.21 4.31 -3.69
CA THR A 23 -13.43 5.42 -2.77
C THR A 23 -13.00 4.97 -1.38
N ILE A 24 -12.14 5.77 -0.75
CA ILE A 24 -11.70 5.59 0.62
C ILE A 24 -12.40 6.66 1.46
N GLU A 25 -13.35 6.20 2.26
CA GLU A 25 -14.13 7.06 3.15
C GLU A 25 -13.24 7.76 4.18
N SER A 26 -13.63 8.98 4.55
CA SER A 26 -12.95 9.75 5.59
C SER A 26 -12.86 8.94 6.90
N GLY A 27 -11.65 8.89 7.49
CA GLY A 27 -11.38 8.14 8.71
C GLY A 27 -11.21 6.62 8.52
N ALA A 28 -11.23 6.12 7.27
CA ALA A 28 -10.79 4.75 7.01
C ALA A 28 -9.31 4.59 7.35
N GLN A 29 -8.97 3.47 7.99
CA GLN A 29 -7.61 3.16 8.41
C GLN A 29 -6.97 2.08 7.53
N PHE A 30 -5.68 2.20 7.27
CA PHE A 30 -4.84 1.17 6.67
C PHE A 30 -4.17 0.34 7.76
N SER A 31 -4.44 -0.97 7.80
CA SER A 31 -3.86 -1.91 8.76
C SER A 31 -2.86 -2.82 8.05
N PHE A 32 -1.57 -2.59 8.29
CA PHE A 32 -0.48 -3.36 7.70
C PHE A 32 0.00 -4.47 8.64
N GLU A 33 0.00 -5.72 8.16
CA GLU A 33 0.54 -6.87 8.87
C GLU A 33 1.78 -7.43 8.14
N GLN A 34 2.93 -7.43 8.82
CA GLN A 34 4.15 -8.01 8.29
C GLN A 34 4.37 -9.43 8.83
N LEU A 35 4.39 -10.42 7.94
CA LEU A 35 4.79 -11.79 8.27
C LEU A 35 6.28 -11.98 8.06
N ALA A 36 6.98 -12.27 9.16
CA ALA A 36 8.44 -12.28 9.30
C ALA A 36 9.10 -10.90 9.12
N ASN A 37 10.34 -10.75 9.57
CA ASN A 37 11.08 -9.48 9.54
C ASN A 37 12.33 -9.53 8.65
N LYS A 38 12.19 -10.07 7.43
CA LYS A 38 13.28 -10.02 6.44
C LYS A 38 13.40 -8.60 5.91
N LYS A 39 14.63 -8.06 5.88
CA LYS A 39 14.92 -6.79 5.18
C LYS A 39 14.72 -7.00 3.68
N LEU A 40 13.88 -6.18 3.09
CA LEU A 40 13.60 -6.15 1.66
C LEU A 40 14.61 -5.24 0.96
N THR A 41 14.79 -5.47 -0.34
CA THR A 41 15.62 -4.59 -1.18
C THR A 41 14.91 -3.26 -1.36
N ALA A 42 15.64 -2.15 -1.17
CA ALA A 42 15.11 -0.82 -1.49
C ALA A 42 14.70 -0.76 -2.97
N GLY A 43 13.58 -0.12 -3.25
CA GLY A 43 12.95 -0.09 -4.58
C GLY A 43 12.00 -1.26 -4.86
N ALA A 44 11.85 -2.23 -3.96
CA ALA A 44 10.77 -3.22 -4.09
C ALA A 44 9.40 -2.52 -3.97
N VAL A 45 8.49 -2.81 -4.90
CA VAL A 45 7.15 -2.20 -4.96
C VAL A 45 6.08 -3.27 -4.76
N PHE A 46 5.09 -2.97 -3.93
CA PHE A 46 3.91 -3.82 -3.73
C PHE A 46 2.63 -3.03 -3.98
N THR A 47 1.77 -3.51 -4.88
CA THR A 47 0.46 -2.89 -5.14
C THR A 47 -0.56 -3.41 -4.14
N ALA A 48 -1.02 -2.55 -3.23
CA ALA A 48 -2.08 -2.90 -2.27
C ALA A 48 -3.47 -2.84 -2.91
N ILE A 49 -3.72 -1.81 -3.72
CA ILE A 49 -4.98 -1.62 -4.44
C ILE A 49 -4.65 -1.36 -5.91
N SER A 50 -5.13 -2.23 -6.81
CA SER A 50 -5.23 -1.95 -8.24
C SER A 50 -6.58 -1.32 -8.55
N ASN A 51 -6.59 -0.08 -9.04
CA ASN A 51 -7.79 0.60 -9.47
C ASN A 51 -7.91 0.58 -10.99
N THR A 52 -8.71 -0.35 -11.51
CA THR A 52 -8.84 -0.56 -12.96
C THR A 52 -9.76 0.45 -13.66
N ALA A 53 -10.31 1.43 -12.94
CA ALA A 53 -11.04 2.54 -13.55
C ALA A 53 -10.05 3.56 -14.14
N ALA A 54 -10.53 4.42 -15.04
CA ALA A 54 -9.71 5.53 -15.54
C ALA A 54 -9.56 6.68 -14.52
N THR A 55 -10.39 6.70 -13.47
CA THR A 55 -10.39 7.75 -12.45
C THR A 55 -9.44 7.42 -11.31
N PRO A 56 -8.82 8.44 -10.66
CA PRO A 56 -8.02 8.24 -9.45
C PRO A 56 -8.79 7.55 -8.31
N ILE A 57 -8.05 7.00 -7.34
CA ILE A 57 -8.63 6.64 -6.04
C ILE A 57 -9.17 7.93 -5.40
N ALA A 58 -10.45 7.94 -5.03
CA ALA A 58 -11.05 9.06 -4.33
C ALA A 58 -10.78 8.93 -2.82
N GLY A 59 -10.11 9.92 -2.22
CA GLY A 59 -9.75 9.93 -0.81
C GLY A 59 -8.46 9.18 -0.48
N ALA A 60 -8.11 9.14 0.80
CA ALA A 60 -6.92 8.46 1.31
C ALA A 60 -7.19 7.87 2.70
N PHE A 61 -6.40 6.88 3.10
CA PHE A 61 -6.50 6.35 4.46
C PHE A 61 -5.97 7.40 5.43
N ALA A 62 -6.66 7.63 6.54
CA ALA A 62 -6.35 8.73 7.45
C ALA A 62 -4.97 8.58 8.12
N ASN A 63 -4.46 7.35 8.24
CA ASN A 63 -3.13 7.03 8.76
C ASN A 63 -2.11 6.65 7.68
N LEU A 64 -2.45 6.79 6.40
CA LEU A 64 -1.53 6.59 5.29
C LEU A 64 -1.80 7.63 4.19
N PRO A 65 -1.48 8.92 4.43
CA PRO A 65 -1.54 9.92 3.37
C PRO A 65 -0.62 9.57 2.20
N ASP A 66 -0.89 10.18 1.05
CA ASP A 66 0.00 10.07 -0.10
C ASP A 66 1.41 10.60 0.22
N ASP A 67 2.42 10.02 -0.43
CA ASP A 67 3.85 10.23 -0.17
C ASP A 67 4.35 9.94 1.25
N SER A 68 3.46 9.58 2.18
CA SER A 68 3.84 9.29 3.56
C SER A 68 4.65 8.01 3.68
N THR A 69 5.47 7.94 4.72
CA THR A 69 6.26 6.75 5.04
C THR A 69 5.87 6.17 6.38
N PHE A 70 5.92 4.84 6.49
CA PHE A 70 5.80 4.13 7.75
C PHE A 70 6.79 2.98 7.82
N THR A 71 7.23 2.63 9.03
CA THR A 71 8.23 1.59 9.28
C THR A 71 7.61 0.43 10.03
N VAL A 72 7.87 -0.80 9.54
CA VAL A 72 7.48 -2.04 10.23
C VAL A 72 8.68 -2.98 10.25
N GLY A 73 9.25 -3.16 11.44
CA GLY A 73 10.48 -3.93 11.62
C GLY A 73 11.65 -3.28 10.87
N ASN A 74 12.29 -4.03 9.96
CA ASN A 74 13.49 -3.60 9.22
C ASN A 74 13.18 -2.89 7.88
N ASN A 75 11.92 -2.57 7.61
CA ASN A 75 11.48 -2.05 6.32
C ASN A 75 10.70 -0.75 6.52
N THR A 76 11.05 0.27 5.75
CA THR A 76 10.28 1.51 5.61
C THR A 76 9.59 1.49 4.25
N TYR A 77 8.31 1.82 4.23
CA TYR A 77 7.48 1.83 3.02
C TYR A 77 6.97 3.23 2.78
N LYS A 78 7.06 3.71 1.54
CA LYS A 78 6.44 4.94 1.07
C LYS A 78 5.16 4.59 0.31
N ALA A 79 4.05 5.24 0.68
CA ALA A 79 2.80 5.15 -0.06
C ALA A 79 2.82 6.05 -1.30
N ASP A 80 2.23 5.58 -2.38
CA ASP A 80 2.03 6.33 -3.63
C ASP A 80 0.66 5.93 -4.20
N TYR A 81 -0.28 6.88 -4.20
CA TYR A 81 -1.64 6.74 -4.72
C TYR A 81 -1.75 6.99 -6.24
N GLN A 82 -0.63 7.30 -6.89
CA GLN A 82 -0.49 7.42 -8.34
C GLN A 82 0.45 6.35 -8.91
N GLY A 83 0.74 5.30 -8.13
CA GLY A 83 1.57 4.20 -8.58
C GLY A 83 0.87 3.32 -9.62
N GLY A 84 1.55 2.23 -9.99
CA GLY A 84 1.02 1.27 -10.96
C GLY A 84 0.89 1.90 -12.36
N ASP A 85 -0.34 2.02 -12.85
CA ASP A 85 -0.70 2.68 -14.10
C ASP A 85 -1.14 4.14 -13.94
N GLY A 86 -1.02 4.72 -12.74
CA GLY A 86 -1.25 6.14 -12.47
C GLY A 86 -2.32 6.42 -11.41
N ASN A 87 -3.00 5.39 -10.91
CA ASN A 87 -4.08 5.51 -9.92
C ASN A 87 -4.17 4.32 -8.95
N ASP A 88 -3.10 3.56 -8.79
CA ASP A 88 -3.01 2.48 -7.80
C ASP A 88 -2.46 2.98 -6.46
N LEU A 89 -2.82 2.30 -5.37
CA LEU A 89 -2.09 2.44 -4.11
C LEU A 89 -0.93 1.43 -4.08
N THR A 90 0.28 1.94 -4.21
CA THR A 90 1.51 1.16 -4.12
C THR A 90 2.32 1.51 -2.87
N LEU A 91 3.11 0.54 -2.41
CA LEU A 91 4.02 0.65 -1.28
C LEU A 91 5.44 0.35 -1.77
N THR A 92 6.29 1.37 -1.80
CA THR A 92 7.70 1.23 -2.21
C THR A 92 8.61 1.13 -1.01
N VAL A 93 9.48 0.13 -0.95
CA VAL A 93 10.51 0.02 0.09
C VAL A 93 11.55 1.12 -0.13
N VAL A 94 11.72 1.99 0.85
CA VAL A 94 12.72 3.08 0.83
C VAL A 94 13.86 2.80 1.82
N PRO A 95 15.05 3.40 1.61
CA PRO A 95 16.22 3.23 2.49
C PRO A 95 15.95 3.56 3.96
#